data_AF-A0A6G8U9K3-F1
#
_entry.id   AF-A0A6G8U9K3-F1
#
_cell.length_a   1.000
_cell.length_b   1.000
_cell.length_c   1.000
_cell.angle_alpha   90.00
_cell.angle_beta   90.00
_cell.angle_gamma   90.00
#
_symmetry.space_group_name_H-M   'P 1'
#
loop_
_entity.id
_entity.type
_entity.pdbx_description
1 polymer ?
#
loop_
_entity_poly.entity_id
_entity_poly.type
_entity_poly.pdbx_seq_one_letter_code
_entity_poly.pdbx_strand_id
1 'polypeptide(L)'
;MSSMASQPARTHVQTGPEAAAWAERLRVANINPRTGLATDYLNHFNEAVMLLEMVPDMPECAEDFLTWSPLSYAEHFTASNFKARDLAIEAYEKADPGVRAQFDHITDTMTSILTAVGSAMREVEKDTTRIRLAEQATAWVKPLIAACGGIINGGAEADIDSIMAN
;
A
#
# COMPACT_ATOMS: atom_id res chain seq x y z
N MET A 1 -51.07 -10.40 15.13
CA MET A 1 -49.92 -10.11 14.23
C MET A 1 -49.32 -8.79 14.69
N SER A 2 -48.34 -8.84 15.58
CA SER A 2 -47.69 -7.65 16.13
C SER A 2 -46.44 -7.37 15.29
N SER A 3 -46.45 -6.28 14.53
CA SER A 3 -45.32 -5.86 13.71
C SER A 3 -44.35 -5.08 14.60
N MET A 4 -43.21 -5.70 14.96
CA MET A 4 -42.08 -4.98 15.55
C MET A 4 -41.29 -4.33 14.41
N ALA A 5 -41.37 -3.01 14.32
CA ALA A 5 -40.49 -2.24 13.45
C ALA A 5 -39.07 -2.24 14.06
N SER A 6 -38.14 -2.91 13.38
CA SER A 6 -36.71 -2.85 13.68
C SER A 6 -36.21 -1.41 13.53
N GLN A 7 -35.65 -0.86 14.61
CA GLN A 7 -34.94 0.42 14.55
C GLN A 7 -33.64 0.26 13.75
N PRO A 8 -33.28 1.21 12.87
CA PRO A 8 -32.00 1.18 12.20
C PRO A 8 -30.87 1.42 13.22
N ALA A 9 -29.80 0.62 13.11
CA ALA A 9 -28.60 0.76 13.89
C ALA A 9 -28.03 2.18 13.73
N ARG A 10 -28.00 2.94 14.82
CA ARG A 10 -27.34 4.24 14.85
C ARG A 10 -25.83 4.01 14.69
N THR A 11 -25.29 4.33 13.53
CA THR A 11 -23.86 4.61 13.38
C THR A 11 -23.53 5.79 14.27
N HIS A 12 -22.96 5.53 15.45
CA HIS A 12 -22.39 6.56 16.29
C HIS A 12 -21.22 7.17 15.52
N VAL A 13 -21.46 8.30 14.84
CA VAL A 13 -20.38 9.18 14.43
C VAL A 13 -19.76 9.67 15.73
N GLN A 14 -18.59 9.14 16.08
CA GLN A 14 -17.87 9.51 17.30
C GLN A 14 -17.43 10.97 17.19
N THR A 15 -18.24 11.90 17.70
CA THR A 15 -17.85 13.29 17.90
C THR A 15 -17.69 13.54 19.41
N GLY A 16 -16.45 13.71 19.87
CA GLY A 16 -16.15 13.95 21.28
C GLY A 16 -14.72 13.59 21.71
N PRO A 17 -14.46 13.59 23.04
CA PRO A 17 -13.15 13.25 23.62
C PRO A 17 -12.61 11.88 23.19
N GLU A 18 -13.49 10.92 22.88
CA GLU A 18 -13.12 9.58 22.40
C GLU A 18 -12.45 9.63 21.02
N ALA A 19 -12.95 10.47 20.10
CA ALA A 19 -12.35 10.64 18.78
C ALA A 19 -10.96 11.30 18.86
N ALA A 20 -10.79 12.24 19.79
CA ALA A 20 -9.49 12.85 20.06
C ALA A 20 -8.50 11.85 20.67
N ALA A 21 -8.96 11.01 21.60
CA ALA A 21 -8.15 9.94 22.18
C ALA A 21 -7.76 8.88 21.13
N TRP A 22 -8.68 8.50 20.24
CA TRP A 22 -8.40 7.63 19.11
C TRP A 22 -7.35 8.22 18.17
N ALA A 23 -7.53 9.47 17.76
CA ALA A 23 -6.58 10.18 16.89
C ALA A 23 -5.18 10.27 17.51
N GLU A 24 -5.07 10.58 18.81
CA GLU A 24 -3.77 10.61 19.47
C GLU A 24 -3.14 9.22 19.58
N ARG A 25 -3.94 8.18 19.84
CA ARG A 25 -3.45 6.79 19.85
C ARG A 25 -2.87 6.39 18.49
N LEU A 26 -3.52 6.76 17.39
CA LEU A 26 -2.99 6.55 16.04
C LEU A 26 -1.70 7.33 15.79
N ARG A 27 -1.67 8.62 16.16
CA ARG A 27 -0.51 9.48 15.96
C ARG A 27 0.74 8.97 16.69
N VAL A 28 0.59 8.57 17.96
CA VAL A 28 1.68 8.00 18.78
C VAL A 28 2.19 6.67 18.19
N ALA A 29 1.31 5.94 17.50
CA ALA A 29 1.63 4.69 16.83
C ALA A 29 2.19 4.86 15.40
N ASN A 30 2.46 6.09 14.95
CA ASN A 30 2.86 6.40 13.56
C ASN A 30 1.82 5.97 12.50
N ILE A 31 0.54 6.04 12.84
CA ILE A 31 -0.59 5.86 11.93
C ILE A 31 -1.22 7.24 11.74
N ASN A 32 -1.54 7.61 10.50
CA ASN A 32 -2.13 8.91 10.22
C ASN A 32 -3.58 8.94 10.75
N PRO A 33 -3.93 9.84 11.68
CA PRO A 33 -5.26 9.85 12.30
C PRO A 33 -6.38 10.29 11.37
N ARG A 34 -6.07 10.94 10.25
CA ARG A 34 -7.08 11.36 9.25
C ARG A 34 -7.45 10.23 8.31
N THR A 35 -6.50 9.37 7.97
CA THR A 35 -6.67 8.34 6.92
C THR A 35 -6.75 6.94 7.50
N GLY A 36 -6.24 6.72 8.72
CA GLY A 36 -6.13 5.40 9.33
C GLY A 36 -4.97 4.56 8.76
N LEU A 37 -4.13 5.14 7.90
CA LEU A 37 -3.08 4.44 7.17
C LEU A 37 -1.70 4.71 7.78
N ALA A 38 -0.81 3.73 7.66
CA ALA A 38 0.58 3.79 8.11
C ALA A 38 1.54 3.68 6.93
N THR A 39 2.53 4.57 6.88
CA THR A 39 3.54 4.62 5.80
C THR A 39 4.43 3.39 5.77
N ASP A 40 4.52 2.64 6.88
CA ASP A 40 5.32 1.42 6.99
C ASP A 40 4.93 0.36 5.94
N TYR A 41 3.67 0.34 5.48
CA TYR A 41 3.25 -0.56 4.38
C TYR A 41 4.03 -0.32 3.08
N LEU A 42 4.43 0.93 2.80
CA LEU A 42 5.19 1.25 1.59
C LEU A 42 6.60 0.63 1.59
N ASN A 43 7.12 0.23 2.76
CA ASN A 43 8.42 -0.44 2.83
C ASN A 43 8.41 -1.74 2.00
N HIS A 44 7.29 -2.45 1.97
CA HIS A 44 7.13 -3.67 1.18
C HIS A 44 7.37 -3.45 -0.33
N PHE A 45 6.94 -2.30 -0.86
CA PHE A 45 7.17 -1.92 -2.26
C PHE A 45 8.54 -1.29 -2.47
N ASN A 46 9.03 -0.50 -1.51
CA ASN A 46 10.36 0.11 -1.57
C ASN A 46 11.47 -0.95 -1.63
N GLU A 47 11.32 -2.06 -0.89
CA GLU A 47 12.25 -3.19 -0.94
C GLU A 47 12.30 -3.81 -2.34
N ALA A 48 11.13 -4.02 -2.97
CA ALA A 48 11.05 -4.53 -4.33
C ALA A 48 11.72 -3.58 -5.34
N VAL A 49 11.45 -2.27 -5.23
CA VAL A 49 12.05 -1.25 -6.09
C VAL A 49 13.57 -1.19 -5.90
N MET A 50 14.05 -1.25 -4.66
CA MET A 50 15.48 -1.26 -4.38
C MET A 50 16.18 -2.44 -5.05
N LEU A 51 15.59 -3.64 -5.00
CA LEU A 51 16.14 -4.82 -5.69
C LEU A 51 16.18 -4.62 -7.21
N LEU A 52 15.11 -4.07 -7.80
CA LEU A 52 15.05 -3.76 -9.23
C LEU A 52 16.09 -2.71 -9.65
N GLU A 53 16.34 -1.69 -8.83
CA GLU A 53 17.35 -0.66 -9.09
C GLU A 53 18.77 -1.20 -9.09
N MET A 54 19.03 -2.30 -8.40
CA MET A 54 20.34 -2.93 -8.34
C MET A 54 20.63 -3.82 -9.55
N VAL A 55 19.59 -4.31 -10.26
CA VAL A 55 19.73 -5.25 -11.39
C VAL A 55 20.67 -4.76 -12.51
N PRO A 56 20.68 -3.48 -12.94
CA PRO A 56 21.57 -3.01 -14.01
C PRO A 56 23.06 -3.20 -13.69
N ASP A 57 23.46 -2.96 -12.44
CA ASP A 57 24.84 -3.10 -11.98
C ASP A 57 25.14 -4.51 -11.42
N MET A 58 24.11 -5.19 -10.91
CA MET A 58 24.19 -6.46 -10.19
C MET A 58 23.01 -7.39 -10.59
N PRO A 59 23.06 -8.05 -11.76
CA PRO A 59 21.95 -8.82 -12.34
C PRO A 59 21.39 -9.95 -11.47
N GLU A 60 22.19 -10.50 -10.55
CA GLU A 60 21.77 -11.50 -9.57
C GLU A 60 20.68 -11.00 -8.61
N CYS A 61 20.55 -9.68 -8.41
CA CYS A 61 19.45 -9.09 -7.63
C CYS A 61 18.08 -9.41 -8.21
N ALA A 62 18.01 -9.77 -9.50
CA ALA A 62 16.77 -10.24 -10.10
C ALA A 62 16.27 -11.51 -9.39
N GLU A 63 17.15 -12.40 -8.93
CA GLU A 63 16.74 -13.62 -8.22
C GLU A 63 16.09 -13.28 -6.88
N ASP A 64 16.66 -12.33 -6.13
CA ASP A 64 16.08 -11.83 -4.88
C ASP A 64 14.74 -11.14 -5.12
N PHE A 65 14.64 -10.28 -6.15
CA PHE A 65 13.37 -9.69 -6.55
C PHE A 65 12.32 -10.75 -6.89
N LEU A 66 12.72 -11.85 -7.55
CA LEU A 66 11.83 -12.95 -7.88
C LEU A 66 11.39 -13.76 -6.65
N THR A 67 11.96 -13.54 -5.47
CA THR A 67 11.42 -14.08 -4.20
C THR A 67 10.37 -13.19 -3.56
N TRP A 68 10.28 -11.92 -3.99
CA TRP A 68 9.25 -11.00 -3.53
C TRP A 68 7.86 -11.51 -3.93
N SER A 69 6.91 -11.38 -3.01
CA SER A 69 5.51 -11.74 -3.24
C SER A 69 4.61 -10.67 -2.63
N PRO A 70 3.46 -10.36 -3.25
CA PRO A 70 2.60 -9.30 -2.77
C PRO A 70 1.97 -9.67 -1.43
N LEU A 71 1.85 -8.66 -0.56
CA LEU A 71 1.13 -8.73 0.70
C LEU A 71 0.04 -7.66 0.73
N SER A 72 -1.17 -8.04 1.13
CA SER A 72 -2.20 -7.07 1.50
C SER A 72 -1.74 -6.23 2.70
N TYR A 73 -2.42 -5.09 2.93
CA TYR A 73 -2.15 -4.23 4.08
C TYR A 73 -2.14 -5.02 5.39
N ALA A 74 -3.15 -5.87 5.62
CA ALA A 74 -3.24 -6.67 6.83
C ALA A 74 -2.16 -7.75 6.93
N GLU A 75 -1.83 -8.41 5.81
CA GLU A 75 -0.77 -9.43 5.78
C GLU A 75 0.61 -8.82 6.09
N HIS A 76 0.92 -7.65 5.51
CA HIS A 76 2.17 -6.93 5.80
C HIS A 76 2.31 -6.65 7.29
N PHE A 77 1.30 -6.04 7.93
CA PHE A 77 1.37 -5.73 9.36
C PHE A 77 1.36 -6.97 10.26
N THR A 78 0.67 -8.04 9.83
CA THR A 78 0.69 -9.31 10.55
C THR A 78 2.09 -9.93 10.54
N ALA A 79 2.81 -9.82 9.42
CA ALA A 79 4.15 -10.38 9.25
C ALA A 79 5.28 -9.45 9.75
N SER A 80 5.02 -8.14 9.93
CA SER A 80 6.07 -7.16 10.25
C SER A 80 6.38 -7.02 11.75
N ASN A 81 7.51 -6.39 12.04
CA ASN A 81 7.90 -6.00 13.41
C ASN A 81 7.28 -4.66 13.86
N PHE A 82 6.26 -4.17 13.14
CA PHE A 82 5.61 -2.92 13.48
C PHE A 82 4.88 -3.04 14.82
N LYS A 83 5.29 -2.24 15.80
CA LYS A 83 4.84 -2.36 17.21
C LYS A 83 3.33 -2.25 17.39
N ALA A 84 2.67 -1.47 16.53
CA ALA A 84 1.24 -1.20 16.60
C ALA A 84 0.47 -1.89 15.46
N ARG A 85 0.90 -3.07 15.00
CA ARG A 85 0.30 -3.79 13.87
C ARG A 85 -1.21 -3.99 13.99
N ASP A 86 -1.70 -4.45 15.15
CA ASP A 86 -3.13 -4.70 15.34
C ASP A 86 -3.93 -3.39 15.26
N LEU A 87 -3.34 -2.29 15.75
CA LEU A 87 -3.94 -0.96 15.66
C LEU A 87 -3.92 -0.41 14.22
N ALA A 88 -2.87 -0.68 13.45
CA ALA A 88 -2.81 -0.30 12.04
C ALA A 88 -3.90 -1.01 11.23
N ILE A 89 -4.08 -2.32 11.46
CA ILE A 89 -5.13 -3.12 10.82
C ILE A 89 -6.51 -2.60 11.25
N GLU A 90 -6.74 -2.39 12.54
CA GLU A 90 -8.01 -1.83 13.06
C GLU A 90 -8.31 -0.44 12.46
N ALA A 91 -7.29 0.41 12.32
CA ALA A 91 -7.44 1.75 11.76
C ALA A 91 -7.76 1.71 10.26
N TYR A 92 -7.12 0.82 9.51
CA TYR A 92 -7.40 0.58 8.09
C TYR A 92 -8.83 0.06 7.86
N GLU A 93 -9.31 -0.87 8.69
CA GLU A 93 -10.68 -1.38 8.61
C GLU A 93 -11.74 -0.30 8.87
N LYS A 94 -11.43 0.65 9.76
CA LYS A 94 -12.28 1.79 10.13
C LYS A 94 -12.04 3.04 9.27
N ALA A 95 -11.08 3.01 8.35
CA ALA A 95 -10.77 4.13 7.49
C ALA A 95 -11.98 4.54 6.65
N ASP A 96 -11.98 5.79 6.20
CA ASP A 96 -12.98 6.25 5.24
C ASP A 96 -12.96 5.34 4.00
N PRO A 97 -14.11 4.78 3.56
CA PRO A 97 -14.14 3.83 2.45
C PRO A 97 -13.60 4.41 1.14
N GLY A 98 -13.74 5.72 0.90
CA GLY A 98 -13.20 6.38 -0.28
C GLY A 98 -11.67 6.46 -0.23
N VAL A 99 -11.12 6.87 0.91
CA VAL A 99 -9.66 6.86 1.15
C VAL A 99 -9.10 5.45 0.99
N ARG A 100 -9.77 4.45 1.56
CA ARG A 100 -9.35 3.05 1.46
C ARG A 100 -9.37 2.54 0.03
N ALA A 101 -10.46 2.80 -0.71
CA ALA A 101 -10.57 2.39 -2.10
C ALA A 101 -9.50 3.03 -3.01
N GLN A 102 -9.21 4.32 -2.82
CA GLN A 102 -8.13 5.00 -3.56
C GLN A 102 -6.76 4.41 -3.23
N PHE A 103 -6.49 4.16 -1.95
CA PHE A 103 -5.24 3.53 -1.51
C PHE A 103 -5.08 2.12 -2.09
N ASP A 104 -6.10 1.27 -1.92
CA ASP A 104 -6.11 -0.11 -2.40
C ASP A 104 -5.90 -0.16 -3.92
N HIS A 105 -6.53 0.75 -4.67
CA HIS A 105 -6.38 0.81 -6.12
C HIS A 105 -4.94 1.09 -6.58
N ILE A 106 -4.24 2.01 -5.92
CA ILE A 106 -2.83 2.31 -6.23
C ILE A 106 -1.95 1.11 -5.85
N THR A 107 -2.19 0.48 -4.71
CA THR A 107 -1.38 -0.67 -4.25
C THR A 107 -1.59 -1.92 -5.10
N ASP A 108 -2.82 -2.14 -5.58
CA ASP A 108 -3.15 -3.20 -6.53
C ASP A 108 -2.47 -2.96 -7.89
N THR A 109 -2.40 -1.69 -8.32
CA THR A 109 -1.70 -1.31 -9.55
C THR A 109 -0.20 -1.59 -9.43
N MET A 110 0.45 -1.17 -8.34
CA MET A 110 1.86 -1.48 -8.08
C MET A 110 2.12 -2.98 -8.03
N THR A 111 1.26 -3.72 -7.32
CA THR A 111 1.32 -5.19 -7.22
C THR A 111 1.23 -5.85 -8.60
N SER A 112 0.31 -5.39 -9.44
CA SER A 112 0.12 -5.92 -10.79
C SER A 112 1.35 -5.70 -11.67
N ILE A 113 1.96 -4.50 -11.61
CA ILE A 113 3.20 -4.19 -12.35
C ILE A 113 4.33 -5.11 -11.88
N LEU A 114 4.60 -5.17 -10.58
CA LEU A 114 5.71 -5.97 -10.03
C LEU A 114 5.53 -7.47 -10.32
N THR A 115 4.31 -7.99 -10.21
CA THR A 115 4.00 -9.39 -10.52
C THR A 115 4.17 -9.71 -12.00
N ALA A 116 3.72 -8.83 -12.89
CA ALA A 116 3.87 -9.00 -14.33
C ALA A 116 5.35 -8.95 -14.74
N VAL A 117 6.12 -8.01 -14.19
CA VAL A 117 7.56 -7.87 -14.41
C VAL A 117 8.30 -9.10 -13.90
N GLY A 118 7.99 -9.58 -12.69
CA GLY A 118 8.57 -10.81 -12.15
C GLY A 118 8.26 -12.02 -13.03
N SER A 119 7.04 -12.14 -13.54
CA SER A 119 6.68 -13.21 -14.48
C SER A 119 7.49 -13.13 -15.78
N ALA A 120 7.60 -11.95 -16.38
CA ALA A 120 8.39 -11.73 -17.59
C ALA A 120 9.90 -12.02 -17.36
N MET A 121 10.44 -11.64 -16.21
CA MET A 121 11.84 -11.91 -15.85
C MET A 121 12.16 -13.41 -15.76
N ARG A 122 11.20 -14.24 -15.35
CA ARG A 122 11.36 -15.71 -15.31
C ARG A 122 11.40 -16.34 -16.70
N GLU A 123 10.74 -15.73 -17.68
CA GLU A 123 10.63 -16.26 -19.05
C GLU A 123 11.83 -15.87 -19.94
N VAL A 124 12.65 -14.90 -19.51
CA VAL A 124 13.78 -14.40 -20.29
C VAL A 124 15.11 -14.99 -19.80
N GLU A 125 15.91 -15.44 -20.76
CA GLU A 125 17.27 -15.98 -20.52
C GLU A 125 18.35 -14.89 -20.55
N LYS A 126 18.08 -13.75 -21.18
CA LYS A 126 19.07 -12.68 -21.38
C LYS A 126 19.00 -11.64 -20.28
N ASP A 127 20.13 -11.41 -19.60
CA ASP A 127 20.25 -10.37 -18.57
C ASP A 127 19.91 -8.98 -19.10
N THR A 128 20.29 -8.66 -20.33
CA THR A 128 19.95 -7.36 -20.95
C THR A 128 18.45 -7.12 -21.07
N THR A 129 17.64 -8.16 -21.18
CA THR A 129 16.17 -8.04 -21.14
C THR A 129 15.68 -7.84 -19.72
N ARG A 130 16.25 -8.54 -18.72
CA ARG A 130 15.92 -8.35 -17.30
C ARG A 130 16.25 -6.93 -16.83
N ILE A 131 17.40 -6.39 -17.21
CA ILE A 131 17.80 -5.01 -16.90
C ILE A 131 16.74 -4.03 -17.40
N ARG A 132 16.33 -4.14 -18.68
CA ARG A 132 15.30 -3.26 -19.25
C ARG A 132 13.96 -3.37 -18.54
N LEU A 133 13.54 -4.59 -18.18
CA LEU A 133 12.32 -4.81 -17.41
C LEU A 133 12.41 -4.17 -16.03
N ALA A 134 13.56 -4.26 -15.36
CA ALA A 134 13.78 -3.67 -14.05
C ALA A 134 13.75 -2.13 -14.07
N GLU A 135 14.41 -1.52 -15.05
CA GLU A 135 14.41 -0.07 -15.26
C GLU A 135 12.99 0.46 -15.52
N GLN A 136 12.22 -0.21 -16.39
CA GLN A 136 10.84 0.17 -16.70
C GLN A 136 9.93 0.05 -15.49
N ALA A 137 9.99 -1.09 -14.79
CA ALA A 137 9.21 -1.32 -13.57
C ALA A 137 9.49 -0.25 -12.50
N THR A 138 10.76 0.06 -12.28
CA THR A 138 11.19 1.10 -11.34
C THR A 138 10.61 2.47 -11.71
N ALA A 139 10.66 2.84 -12.99
CA ALA A 139 10.14 4.11 -13.48
C ALA A 139 8.62 4.23 -13.27
N TRP A 140 7.86 3.15 -13.45
CA TRP A 140 6.42 3.13 -13.25
C TRP A 140 6.00 3.08 -11.77
N VAL A 141 6.69 2.30 -10.94
CA VAL A 141 6.26 2.05 -9.55
C VAL A 141 6.62 3.21 -8.63
N LYS A 142 7.75 3.89 -8.82
CA LYS A 142 8.17 5.01 -7.94
C LYS A 142 7.14 6.15 -7.84
N PRO A 143 6.57 6.65 -8.94
CA PRO A 143 5.50 7.65 -8.88
C PRO A 143 4.27 7.16 -8.12
N LEU A 144 3.91 5.88 -8.26
CA LEU A 144 2.79 5.27 -7.54
C LEU A 144 3.06 5.16 -6.03
N ILE A 145 4.29 4.82 -5.63
CA ILE A 145 4.70 4.85 -4.21
C ILE A 145 4.56 6.27 -3.64
N ALA A 146 5.01 7.28 -4.39
CA ALA A 146 4.88 8.68 -3.97
C ALA A 146 3.41 9.11 -3.83
N ALA A 147 2.57 8.73 -4.80
CA ALA A 147 1.13 8.99 -4.78
C ALA A 147 0.44 8.30 -3.58
N CYS A 148 0.75 7.03 -3.34
CA CYS A 148 0.26 6.28 -2.19
C CYS A 148 0.69 6.92 -0.87
N GLY A 149 1.96 7.37 -0.78
CA GLY A 149 2.45 8.16 0.35
C GLY A 149 1.68 9.47 0.54
N GLY A 150 1.26 10.12 -0.54
CA GLY A 150 0.37 11.28 -0.51
C GLY A 150 -0.99 10.96 0.13
N ILE A 151 -1.63 9.86 -0.29
CA ILE A 151 -2.90 9.39 0.28
C ILE A 151 -2.74 9.08 1.77
N ILE A 152 -1.72 8.31 2.16
CA ILE A 152 -1.45 7.98 3.57
C ILE A 152 -1.35 9.24 4.43
N ASN A 153 -0.70 10.29 3.91
CA ASN A 153 -0.52 11.56 4.61
C ASN A 153 -1.75 12.49 4.57
N GLY A 154 -2.84 12.09 3.89
CA GLY A 154 -4.07 12.87 3.76
C GLY A 154 -3.99 14.00 2.74
N GLY A 155 -3.18 13.81 1.70
CA GLY A 155 -3.12 14.62 0.48
C GLY A 155 -4.34 14.43 -0.43
N ALA A 156 -4.38 15.18 -1.53
CA ALA A 156 -5.46 15.07 -2.52
C ALA A 156 -5.39 13.75 -3.31
N GLU A 157 -6.53 13.38 -3.91
CA GLU A 157 -6.68 12.20 -4.77
C GLU A 157 -5.65 12.21 -5.91
N ALA A 158 -5.02 11.07 -6.12
CA ALA A 158 -4.01 10.87 -7.17
C ALA A 158 -4.66 10.23 -8.40
N ASP A 159 -4.50 10.86 -9.56
CA ASP A 159 -4.93 10.32 -10.84
C ASP A 159 -3.84 9.40 -11.42
N ILE A 160 -4.08 8.09 -11.37
CA ILE A 160 -3.13 7.07 -11.83
C ILE A 160 -2.83 7.21 -13.33
N ASP A 161 -3.83 7.50 -14.15
CA ASP A 161 -3.63 7.61 -15.60
C ASP A 161 -2.71 8.79 -15.93
N SER A 162 -2.88 9.90 -15.22
CA SER A 162 -1.98 11.07 -15.32
C SER A 162 -0.57 10.76 -14.80
N ILE A 163 -0.44 9.97 -13.74
CA ILE A 163 0.86 9.56 -13.18
C ILE A 163 1.61 8.64 -14.14
N MET A 164 0.91 7.69 -14.77
CA MET A 164 1.49 6.68 -15.66
C MET A 164 1.74 7.21 -17.08
N ALA A 165 1.18 8.37 -17.44
CA ALA A 165 1.35 9.00 -18.75
C ALA A 165 2.63 9.86 -18.87
N ASN A 166 3.35 10.11 -17.77
CA ASN A 166 4.60 10.88 -17.72
C ASN A 166 5.82 9.97 -17.57
#